data_AF-A0A2K1SUB9-F1
#
_entry.id   AF-A0A2K1SUB9-F1
#
_cell.length_a   1.000
_cell.length_b   1.000
_cell.length_c   1.000
_cell.angle_alpha   90.00
_cell.angle_beta   90.00
_cell.angle_gamma   90.00
#
_symmetry.space_group_name_H-M   'P 1'
#
loop_
_entity.id
_entity.type
_entity.pdbx_description
1 polymer ?
#
loop_
_entity_poly.entity_id
_entity_poly.type
_entity_poly.pdbx_seq_one_letter_code
_entity_poly.pdbx_strand_id
1 'polypeptide(L)'
;MMCDSSTNPKTQNQKAQNLANEEKLQAQKLAEEITKLEWDQFQLTENEGGRANCQGNWPTFRIMRMSQFLSWPLDLQESYKQDLERADSDGRNLITEKYARMMESTAPEIFERTIKPYIKPILKPRKSAQEQIILTQVKWASDFRNRYPNLGLAMRVLKTSEDTAENTSFETYLRGELSTYSDDTFAKYQRFVNNLRAENLNLTQMIITNTVRMYGYDSLESAECAH
;
A
#
# COMPACT_ATOMS: atom_id res chain seq x y z
N MET A 1 49.71 -26.88 9.91
CA MET A 1 49.69 -25.40 9.88
C MET A 1 48.69 -25.02 8.79
N MET A 2 47.42 -24.85 9.17
CA MET A 2 46.37 -24.45 8.23
C MET A 2 46.42 -22.92 8.14
N CYS A 3 46.76 -22.40 6.95
CA CYS A 3 46.75 -20.97 6.69
C CYS A 3 45.30 -20.52 6.51
N ASP A 4 44.86 -19.63 7.41
CA ASP A 4 43.61 -18.90 7.31
C ASP A 4 43.51 -18.15 5.97
N SER A 5 42.44 -18.44 5.24
CA SER A 5 41.99 -17.66 4.11
C SER A 5 41.39 -16.34 4.61
N SER A 6 42.24 -15.33 4.79
CA SER A 6 41.83 -13.95 5.06
C SER A 6 41.13 -13.36 3.83
N THR A 7 39.79 -13.39 3.80
CA THR A 7 38.99 -12.68 2.79
C THR A 7 39.21 -11.17 2.90
N ASN A 8 39.55 -10.54 1.76
CA ASN A 8 39.86 -9.12 1.65
C ASN A 8 38.60 -8.23 1.91
N PRO A 9 38.62 -7.29 2.87
CA PRO A 9 37.48 -6.45 3.23
C PRO A 9 36.87 -5.63 2.07
N LYS A 10 37.70 -5.23 1.08
CA LYS A 10 37.23 -4.50 -0.10
C LYS A 10 36.32 -5.35 -0.99
N THR A 11 36.62 -6.65 -1.13
CA THR A 11 35.85 -7.60 -1.93
C THR A 11 34.51 -7.93 -1.25
N GLN A 12 34.47 -7.95 0.08
CA GLN A 12 33.23 -8.16 0.85
C GLN A 12 32.28 -6.95 0.73
N ASN A 13 32.81 -5.73 0.81
CA ASN A 13 32.00 -4.50 0.67
C ASN A 13 31.40 -4.35 -0.74
N GLN A 14 32.18 -4.69 -1.78
CA GLN A 14 31.70 -4.66 -3.16
C GLN A 14 30.63 -5.73 -3.45
N LYS A 15 30.77 -6.92 -2.86
CA LYS A 15 29.75 -7.98 -2.96
C LYS A 15 28.43 -7.58 -2.28
N ALA A 16 28.49 -6.97 -1.11
CA ALA A 16 27.30 -6.49 -0.40
C ALA A 16 26.58 -5.37 -1.16
N GLN A 17 27.33 -4.43 -1.75
CA GLN A 17 26.78 -3.37 -2.60
C GLN A 17 26.10 -3.93 -3.86
N ASN A 18 26.69 -4.93 -4.51
CA ASN A 18 26.09 -5.57 -5.68
C ASN A 18 24.77 -6.27 -5.33
N LEU A 19 24.73 -7.03 -4.23
CA LEU A 19 23.51 -7.70 -3.76
C LEU A 19 22.40 -6.70 -3.43
N ALA A 20 22.73 -5.61 -2.73
CA ALA A 20 21.75 -4.56 -2.42
C ALA A 20 21.21 -3.86 -3.69
N ASN A 21 22.06 -3.67 -4.70
CA ASN A 21 21.63 -3.12 -5.99
C ASN A 21 20.73 -4.08 -6.77
N GLU A 22 21.05 -5.38 -6.77
CA GLU A 22 20.21 -6.43 -7.38
C GLU A 22 18.83 -6.50 -6.70
N GLU A 23 18.80 -6.51 -5.37
CA GLU A 23 17.56 -6.52 -4.57
C GLU A 23 16.70 -5.29 -4.86
N LYS A 24 17.32 -4.10 -4.94
CA LYS A 24 16.64 -2.86 -5.30
C LYS A 24 16.05 -2.91 -6.71
N LEU A 25 16.79 -3.44 -7.69
CA LEU A 25 16.31 -3.58 -9.06
C LEU A 25 15.14 -4.57 -9.14
N GLN A 26 15.22 -5.68 -8.39
CA GLN A 26 14.13 -6.64 -8.27
C GLN A 26 12.88 -6.00 -7.65
N ALA A 27 13.03 -5.21 -6.58
CA ALA A 27 11.93 -4.50 -5.94
C ALA A 27 11.27 -3.51 -6.90
N GLN A 28 12.07 -2.78 -7.69
CA GLN A 28 11.52 -1.87 -8.71
C GLN A 28 10.75 -2.60 -9.79
N LYS A 29 11.26 -3.74 -10.26
CA LYS A 29 10.60 -4.55 -11.28
C LYS A 29 9.27 -5.11 -10.75
N LEU A 30 9.26 -5.69 -9.55
CA LEU A 30 8.05 -6.23 -8.94
C LEU A 30 7.01 -5.14 -8.67
N ALA A 31 7.41 -4.00 -8.11
CA ALA A 31 6.51 -2.86 -7.92
C ALA A 31 5.85 -2.40 -9.23
N GLU A 32 6.60 -2.40 -10.33
CA GLU A 32 6.08 -2.03 -11.66
C GLU A 32 5.07 -3.07 -12.17
N GLU A 33 5.36 -4.37 -12.01
CA GLU A 33 4.46 -5.46 -12.41
C GLU A 33 3.15 -5.42 -11.62
N ILE A 34 3.23 -5.25 -10.30
CA ILE A 34 2.04 -5.11 -9.43
C ILE A 34 1.24 -3.87 -9.83
N THR A 35 1.91 -2.74 -10.10
CA THR A 35 1.24 -1.50 -10.52
C THR A 35 0.49 -1.69 -11.84
N LYS A 36 1.02 -2.45 -12.79
CA LYS A 36 0.34 -2.76 -14.05
C LYS A 36 -0.87 -3.69 -13.83
N LEU A 37 -0.71 -4.74 -13.03
CA LEU A 37 -1.83 -5.64 -12.69
C LEU A 37 -2.98 -4.89 -12.02
N GLU A 38 -2.68 -4.03 -11.04
CA GLU A 38 -3.72 -3.22 -10.41
C GLU A 38 -4.33 -2.20 -11.36
N TRP A 39 -3.54 -1.64 -12.29
CA TRP A 39 -4.07 -0.72 -13.29
C TRP A 39 -5.06 -1.41 -14.22
N ASP A 40 -4.71 -2.60 -14.71
CA ASP A 40 -5.56 -3.40 -15.58
C ASP A 40 -6.87 -3.78 -14.86
N GLN A 41 -6.78 -4.24 -13.61
CA GLN A 41 -7.97 -4.46 -12.77
C GLN A 41 -8.76 -3.16 -12.54
N PHE A 42 -8.09 -2.04 -12.30
CA PHE A 42 -8.73 -0.75 -12.07
C PHE A 42 -9.46 -0.24 -13.31
N GLN A 43 -9.00 -0.55 -14.54
CA GLN A 43 -9.73 -0.17 -15.76
C GLN A 43 -11.11 -0.81 -15.86
N LEU A 44 -11.32 -1.95 -15.18
CA LEU A 44 -12.57 -2.72 -15.20
C LEU A 44 -13.52 -2.35 -14.06
N THR A 45 -13.15 -1.43 -13.16
CA THR A 45 -14.04 -1.01 -12.08
C THR A 45 -15.10 -0.03 -12.58
N GLU A 46 -16.36 -0.33 -12.28
CA GLU A 46 -17.50 0.57 -12.47
C GLU A 46 -17.91 1.11 -11.09
N ASN A 47 -17.67 2.40 -10.83
CA ASN A 47 -18.17 3.05 -9.61
C ASN A 47 -19.55 3.67 -9.89
N GLU A 48 -20.39 3.85 -8.85
CA GLU A 48 -21.72 4.48 -8.97
C GLU A 48 -21.66 5.90 -9.59
N GLY A 49 -20.52 6.60 -9.47
CA GLY A 49 -20.25 7.90 -10.09
C GLY A 49 -19.61 7.84 -11.48
N GLY A 50 -19.52 6.67 -12.10
CA GLY A 50 -18.85 6.45 -13.38
C GLY A 50 -17.33 6.25 -13.23
N ARG A 51 -16.59 6.47 -14.32
CA ARG A 51 -15.13 6.26 -14.32
C ARG A 51 -14.45 7.30 -13.41
N ALA A 52 -13.61 6.84 -12.48
CA ALA A 52 -12.79 7.72 -11.67
C ALA A 52 -11.78 8.47 -12.54
N ASN A 53 -11.51 9.76 -12.25
CA ASN A 53 -10.51 10.56 -12.99
C ASN A 53 -9.15 9.85 -13.10
N CYS A 54 -8.76 9.10 -12.06
CA CYS A 54 -7.52 8.34 -12.06
C CYS A 54 -7.50 7.20 -13.10
N GLN A 55 -8.64 6.63 -13.51
CA GLN A 55 -8.68 5.57 -14.55
C GLN A 55 -8.19 6.08 -15.91
N GLY A 56 -8.17 7.40 -16.15
CA GLY A 56 -7.62 8.01 -17.35
C GLY A 56 -6.18 8.53 -17.22
N ASN A 57 -5.57 8.47 -16.03
CA ASN A 57 -4.27 9.09 -15.75
C ASN A 57 -3.26 8.07 -15.23
N TRP A 58 -2.68 7.30 -16.16
CA TRP A 58 -1.62 6.33 -15.88
C TRP A 58 -0.40 6.95 -15.15
N PRO A 59 0.17 8.11 -15.56
CA PRO A 59 1.30 8.69 -14.87
C PRO A 59 1.07 8.90 -13.37
N THR A 60 -0.07 9.51 -12.99
CA THR A 60 -0.41 9.74 -11.58
C THR A 60 -0.66 8.43 -10.85
N PHE A 61 -1.44 7.51 -11.44
CA PHE A 61 -1.70 6.20 -10.83
C PHE A 61 -0.39 5.45 -10.56
N ARG A 62 0.50 5.40 -11.56
CA ARG A 62 1.79 4.74 -11.46
C ARG A 62 2.63 5.35 -10.34
N ILE A 63 2.72 6.68 -10.23
CA ILE A 63 3.48 7.33 -9.14
C ILE A 63 2.92 6.92 -7.78
N MET A 64 1.61 6.96 -7.59
CA MET A 64 0.98 6.61 -6.31
C MET A 64 1.26 5.15 -5.92
N ARG A 65 1.06 4.21 -6.85
CA ARG A 65 1.25 2.77 -6.58
C ARG A 65 2.72 2.39 -6.42
N MET A 66 3.61 2.91 -7.27
CA MET A 66 5.05 2.71 -7.12
C MET A 66 5.56 3.25 -5.79
N SER A 67 5.10 4.43 -5.36
CA SER A 67 5.51 5.03 -4.09
C SER A 67 5.13 4.16 -2.89
N GLN A 68 4.00 3.48 -2.98
CA GLN A 68 3.55 2.50 -2.00
C GLN A 68 4.39 1.21 -2.06
N PHE A 69 4.46 0.53 -3.21
CA PHE A 69 5.11 -0.79 -3.29
C PHE A 69 6.62 -0.73 -3.07
N LEU A 70 7.29 0.36 -3.44
CA LEU A 70 8.73 0.53 -3.15
C LEU A 70 9.03 0.70 -1.65
N SER A 71 8.02 0.91 -0.80
CA SER A 71 8.20 0.89 0.65
C SER A 71 8.10 -0.52 1.24
N TRP A 72 7.65 -1.51 0.48
CA TRP A 72 7.42 -2.88 0.95
C TRP A 72 8.66 -3.75 0.78
N PRO A 73 8.91 -4.71 1.70
CA PRO A 73 9.93 -5.74 1.49
C PRO A 73 9.53 -6.66 0.32
N LEU A 74 10.54 -7.27 -0.31
CA LEU A 74 10.36 -8.09 -1.52
C LEU A 74 9.33 -9.22 -1.35
N ASP A 75 9.40 -9.94 -0.23
CA ASP A 75 8.53 -11.07 0.05
C ASP A 75 7.05 -10.66 0.14
N LEU A 76 6.76 -9.45 0.62
CA LEU A 76 5.42 -8.88 0.62
C LEU A 76 4.97 -8.48 -0.79
N GLN A 77 5.85 -7.89 -1.60
CA GLN A 77 5.54 -7.57 -2.99
C GLN A 77 5.21 -8.84 -3.79
N GLU A 78 6.03 -9.89 -3.68
CA GLU A 78 5.80 -11.18 -4.35
C GLU A 78 4.46 -11.80 -3.92
N SER A 79 4.17 -11.81 -2.62
CA SER A 79 2.91 -12.34 -2.08
C SER A 79 1.70 -11.58 -2.62
N TYR A 80 1.77 -10.25 -2.69
CA TYR A 80 0.66 -9.46 -3.20
C TYR A 80 0.50 -9.58 -4.72
N LYS A 81 1.61 -9.67 -5.48
CA LYS A 81 1.56 -9.98 -6.91
C LYS A 81 0.82 -11.30 -7.15
N GLN A 82 1.12 -12.33 -6.35
CA GLN A 82 0.41 -13.62 -6.43
C GLN A 82 -1.07 -13.53 -6.05
N ASP A 83 -1.46 -12.61 -5.17
CA ASP A 83 -2.89 -12.36 -4.89
C ASP A 83 -3.60 -11.79 -6.13
N LEU A 84 -2.99 -10.82 -6.81
CA LEU A 84 -3.54 -10.22 -8.04
C LEU A 84 -3.65 -11.26 -9.16
N GLU A 85 -2.58 -12.01 -9.43
CA GLU A 85 -2.55 -13.03 -10.49
C GLU A 85 -3.57 -14.15 -10.26
N ARG A 86 -3.72 -14.59 -9.00
CA ARG A 86 -4.75 -15.59 -8.64
C ARG A 86 -6.16 -15.03 -8.78
N ALA A 87 -6.38 -13.78 -8.38
CA ALA A 87 -7.67 -13.14 -8.57
C ALA A 87 -8.02 -13.09 -10.06
N ASP A 88 -7.09 -12.66 -10.92
CA ASP A 88 -7.31 -12.62 -12.36
C ASP A 88 -7.59 -14.02 -12.94
N SER A 89 -6.84 -15.04 -12.53
CA SER A 89 -7.07 -16.42 -13.00
C SER A 89 -8.43 -16.98 -12.59
N ASP A 90 -8.95 -16.53 -11.44
CA ASP A 90 -10.24 -16.92 -10.90
C ASP A 90 -11.40 -16.05 -11.42
N GLY A 91 -11.13 -15.10 -12.33
CA GLY A 91 -12.13 -14.15 -12.85
C GLY A 91 -12.59 -13.11 -11.81
N ARG A 92 -11.81 -12.92 -10.75
CA ARG A 92 -12.02 -11.92 -9.68
C ARG A 92 -11.22 -10.66 -9.96
N ASN A 93 -11.59 -9.58 -9.28
CA ASN A 93 -10.92 -8.29 -9.39
C ASN A 93 -10.76 -7.70 -7.99
N LEU A 94 -9.51 -7.64 -7.49
CA LEU A 94 -9.25 -7.19 -6.11
C LEU A 94 -9.52 -5.70 -5.93
N ILE A 95 -9.40 -4.89 -6.97
CA ILE A 95 -9.72 -3.45 -6.89
C ILE A 95 -11.24 -3.25 -6.74
N THR A 96 -12.05 -4.00 -7.50
CA THR A 96 -13.51 -4.03 -7.32
C THR A 96 -13.89 -4.52 -5.93
N GLU A 97 -13.29 -5.62 -5.46
CA GLU A 97 -13.54 -6.15 -4.12
C GLU A 97 -13.17 -5.15 -3.02
N LYS A 98 -12.07 -4.40 -3.17
CA LYS A 98 -11.67 -3.34 -2.25
C LYS A 98 -12.75 -2.27 -2.12
N TYR A 99 -13.27 -1.76 -3.24
CA TYR A 99 -14.36 -0.78 -3.21
C TYR A 99 -15.64 -1.35 -2.62
N ALA A 100 -15.99 -2.59 -2.97
CA ALA A 100 -17.13 -3.29 -2.41
C ALA A 100 -17.01 -3.45 -0.88
N ARG A 101 -15.79 -3.67 -0.35
CA ARG A 101 -15.52 -3.73 1.10
C ARG A 101 -15.66 -2.40 1.81
N MET A 102 -15.32 -1.29 1.16
CA MET A 102 -15.50 0.06 1.72
C MET A 102 -16.97 0.36 2.00
N MET A 103 -17.89 -0.24 1.21
CA MET A 103 -19.33 -0.09 1.40
C MET A 103 -19.85 -0.68 2.72
N GLU A 104 -19.07 -1.51 3.43
CA GLU A 104 -19.44 -1.99 4.78
C GLU A 104 -19.64 -0.80 5.75
N SER A 105 -18.91 0.31 5.58
CA SER A 105 -19.09 1.54 6.37
C SER A 105 -19.74 2.69 5.61
N THR A 106 -19.54 2.80 4.29
CA THR A 106 -20.08 3.93 3.52
C THR A 106 -21.52 3.72 3.02
N ALA A 107 -21.95 2.47 2.83
CA ALA A 107 -23.29 2.12 2.35
C ALA A 107 -23.77 0.78 2.93
N PRO A 108 -23.92 0.66 4.27
CA PRO A 108 -24.09 -0.61 4.95
C PRO A 108 -25.32 -1.42 4.50
N GLU A 109 -26.44 -0.76 4.21
CA GLU A 109 -27.65 -1.44 3.71
C GLU A 109 -27.44 -2.05 2.32
N ILE A 110 -26.75 -1.33 1.43
CA ILE A 110 -26.42 -1.82 0.09
C ILE A 110 -25.43 -2.97 0.20
N PHE A 111 -24.40 -2.83 1.04
CA PHE A 111 -23.41 -3.87 1.29
C PHE A 111 -24.05 -5.18 1.78
N GLU A 112 -24.88 -5.11 2.81
CA GLU A 112 -25.56 -6.29 3.38
C GLU A 112 -26.45 -6.99 2.36
N ARG A 113 -27.20 -6.24 1.55
CA ARG A 113 -28.16 -6.79 0.59
C ARG A 113 -27.51 -7.31 -0.69
N THR A 114 -26.48 -6.63 -1.19
CA THR A 114 -26.00 -6.82 -2.59
C THR A 114 -24.56 -7.31 -2.70
N ILE A 115 -23.72 -7.13 -1.69
CA ILE A 115 -22.28 -7.44 -1.76
C ILE A 115 -21.92 -8.61 -0.86
N LYS A 116 -22.32 -8.54 0.41
CA LYS A 116 -21.98 -9.53 1.44
C LYS A 116 -22.29 -10.99 1.04
N PRO A 117 -23.39 -11.30 0.31
CA PRO A 117 -23.66 -12.67 -0.12
C PRO A 117 -22.64 -13.25 -1.13
N TYR A 118 -21.93 -12.39 -1.86
CA TYR A 118 -21.07 -12.78 -3.00
C TYR A 118 -19.57 -12.62 -2.73
N ILE A 119 -19.18 -12.05 -1.58
CA ILE A 119 -17.78 -11.81 -1.23
C ILE A 119 -17.34 -12.71 -0.07
N LYS A 120 -16.12 -13.27 -0.15
CA LYS A 120 -15.59 -14.21 0.84
C LYS A 120 -15.60 -13.62 2.26
N PRO A 121 -16.25 -14.20 3.27
CA PRO A 121 -16.28 -13.61 4.60
C PRO A 121 -14.87 -13.57 5.25
N ILE A 122 -14.59 -12.50 5.99
CA ILE A 122 -13.36 -12.38 6.80
C ILE A 122 -13.68 -12.79 8.23
N LEU A 123 -12.93 -13.77 8.75
CA LEU A 123 -13.13 -14.29 10.10
C LEU A 123 -12.78 -13.23 11.17
N LYS A 124 -13.46 -13.30 12.32
CA LYS A 124 -13.31 -12.34 13.42
C LYS A 124 -11.84 -12.12 13.85
N PRO A 125 -11.00 -13.17 14.06
CA PRO A 125 -9.60 -12.95 14.44
C PRO A 125 -8.81 -12.15 13.40
N ARG A 126 -9.06 -12.42 12.11
CA ARG A 126 -8.43 -11.73 10.99
C ARG A 126 -8.90 -10.27 10.87
N LYS A 127 -10.20 -9.99 11.11
CA LYS A 127 -10.74 -8.62 11.20
C LYS A 127 -10.10 -7.86 12.37
N SER A 128 -10.01 -8.46 13.56
CA SER A 128 -9.38 -7.81 14.72
C SER A 128 -7.91 -7.48 14.48
N ALA A 129 -7.15 -8.40 13.88
CA ALA A 129 -5.75 -8.16 13.50
C ALA A 129 -5.62 -6.99 12.49
N GLN A 130 -6.55 -6.89 11.54
CA GLN A 130 -6.60 -5.81 10.56
C GLN A 130 -6.81 -4.45 11.23
N GLU A 131 -7.77 -4.34 12.15
CA GLU A 131 -8.05 -3.07 12.83
C GLU A 131 -6.86 -2.58 13.65
N GLN A 132 -6.04 -3.47 14.24
CA GLN A 132 -4.81 -3.06 14.94
C GLN A 132 -3.77 -2.42 13.99
N ILE A 133 -3.66 -2.95 12.76
CA ILE A 133 -2.80 -2.39 11.72
C ILE A 133 -3.32 -1.03 11.25
N ILE A 134 -4.63 -0.92 11.03
CA ILE A 134 -5.29 0.33 10.64
C ILE A 134 -5.06 1.41 11.70
N LEU A 135 -5.28 1.10 12.98
CA LEU A 135 -5.05 2.04 14.08
C LEU A 135 -3.60 2.56 14.10
N THR A 136 -2.62 1.68 13.85
CA THR A 136 -1.20 2.06 13.78
C THR A 136 -0.95 3.03 12.63
N GLN A 137 -1.48 2.75 11.44
CA GLN A 137 -1.26 3.61 10.27
C GLN A 137 -2.02 4.93 10.33
N VAL A 138 -3.20 4.96 10.93
CA VAL A 138 -3.92 6.21 11.18
C VAL A 138 -3.12 7.10 12.13
N LYS A 139 -2.48 6.53 13.16
CA LYS A 139 -1.56 7.29 14.03
C LYS A 139 -0.38 7.83 13.22
N TRP A 140 0.26 7.02 12.38
CA TRP A 140 1.34 7.48 11.51
C TRP A 140 0.91 8.59 10.54
N ALA A 141 -0.29 8.52 9.98
CA ALA A 141 -0.84 9.57 9.14
C ALA A 141 -1.11 10.86 9.91
N SER A 142 -1.61 10.76 11.14
CA SER A 142 -1.79 11.90 12.05
C SER A 142 -0.44 12.55 12.41
N ASP A 143 0.55 11.74 12.79
CA ASP A 143 1.90 12.21 13.12
C ASP A 143 2.56 12.91 11.92
N PHE A 144 2.37 12.36 10.71
CA PHE A 144 2.86 12.98 9.47
C PHE A 144 2.21 14.34 9.21
N ARG A 145 0.88 14.44 9.31
CA ARG A 145 0.14 15.70 9.11
C ARG A 145 0.56 16.79 10.08
N ASN A 146 0.84 16.43 11.33
CA ASN A 146 1.32 17.39 12.33
C ASN A 146 2.74 17.89 12.02
N ARG A 147 3.57 17.07 11.39
CA ARG A 147 4.95 17.42 11.03
C ARG A 147 5.06 18.19 9.70
N TYR A 148 4.20 17.86 8.75
CA TYR A 148 4.14 18.42 7.39
C TYR A 148 2.71 18.87 7.07
N PRO A 149 2.23 19.97 7.66
CA PRO A 149 0.85 20.42 7.51
C PRO A 149 0.42 20.69 6.06
N ASN A 150 1.26 21.30 5.22
CA ASN A 150 0.91 21.65 3.84
C ASN A 150 0.77 20.41 2.97
N LEU A 151 1.71 19.47 3.05
CA LEU A 151 1.57 18.14 2.42
C LEU A 151 0.40 17.35 3.03
N GLY A 152 0.16 17.52 4.32
CA GLY A 152 -0.93 16.88 5.07
C GLY A 152 -2.33 17.27 4.60
N LEU A 153 -2.50 18.50 4.10
CA LEU A 153 -3.76 19.01 3.54
C LEU A 153 -4.22 18.23 2.29
N ALA A 154 -3.27 17.73 1.50
CA ALA A 154 -3.57 16.93 0.31
C ALA A 154 -3.98 15.48 0.64
N MET A 155 -3.81 15.03 1.88
CA MET A 155 -4.22 13.69 2.30
C MET A 155 -5.73 13.61 2.54
N ARG A 156 -6.29 12.38 2.46
CA ARG A 156 -7.66 12.10 2.90
C ARG A 156 -7.84 12.40 4.37
N VAL A 157 -9.04 12.82 4.79
CA VAL A 157 -9.45 12.77 6.21
C VAL A 157 -9.14 11.40 6.81
N LEU A 158 -8.83 11.34 8.11
CA LEU A 158 -8.18 10.16 8.65
C LEU A 158 -9.15 9.08 9.10
N LYS A 159 -10.30 9.47 9.65
CA LYS A 159 -11.22 8.57 10.37
C LYS A 159 -12.48 8.28 9.59
N THR A 160 -13.00 7.07 9.76
CA THR A 160 -14.28 6.61 9.19
C THR A 160 -15.44 7.53 9.59
N SER A 161 -15.40 8.11 10.79
CA SER A 161 -16.41 9.08 11.26
C SER A 161 -16.43 10.39 10.48
N GLU A 162 -15.40 10.65 9.67
CA GLU A 162 -15.28 11.83 8.81
C GLU A 162 -15.68 11.51 7.35
N ASP A 163 -16.10 10.27 7.05
CA ASP A 163 -16.54 9.88 5.71
C ASP A 163 -17.79 10.70 5.30
N THR A 164 -17.80 11.13 4.04
CA THR A 164 -18.99 11.68 3.36
C THR A 164 -19.32 10.83 2.13
N ALA A 165 -20.46 11.11 1.49
CA ALA A 165 -20.84 10.42 0.25
C ALA A 165 -19.78 10.61 -0.86
N GLU A 166 -19.09 11.75 -0.86
CA GLU A 166 -18.09 12.13 -1.86
C GLU A 166 -16.65 11.81 -1.42
N ASN A 167 -16.39 11.77 -0.11
CA ASN A 167 -15.05 11.65 0.44
C ASN A 167 -14.93 10.47 1.41
N THR A 168 -14.16 9.46 1.00
CA THR A 168 -13.80 8.36 1.89
C THR A 168 -12.46 8.62 2.58
N SER A 169 -12.41 8.35 3.89
CA SER A 169 -11.24 8.50 4.75
C SER A 169 -10.12 7.51 4.42
N PHE A 170 -8.93 7.85 4.92
CA PHE A 170 -7.77 6.96 4.91
C PHE A 170 -8.07 5.63 5.61
N GLU A 171 -8.73 5.67 6.77
CA GLU A 171 -9.10 4.48 7.55
C GLU A 171 -10.03 3.53 6.78
N THR A 172 -11.08 4.06 6.15
CA THR A 172 -12.01 3.26 5.33
C THR A 172 -11.33 2.69 4.08
N TYR A 173 -10.50 3.49 3.40
CA TYR A 173 -9.77 3.04 2.21
C TYR A 173 -8.76 1.92 2.53
N LEU A 174 -8.00 2.08 3.62
CA LEU A 174 -7.07 1.07 4.11
C LEU A 174 -7.80 -0.20 4.54
N ARG A 175 -8.96 -0.08 5.19
CA ARG A 175 -9.79 -1.23 5.55
C ARG A 175 -10.26 -2.01 4.33
N GLY A 176 -10.69 -1.33 3.27
CA GLY A 176 -11.03 -1.95 2.00
C GLY A 176 -9.85 -2.73 1.42
N GLU A 177 -8.66 -2.10 1.37
CA GLU A 177 -7.45 -2.70 0.82
C GLU A 177 -6.98 -3.93 1.60
N LEU A 178 -6.84 -3.81 2.93
CA LEU A 178 -6.38 -4.95 3.74
C LEU A 178 -7.37 -6.12 3.74
N SER A 179 -8.64 -5.88 3.38
CA SER A 179 -9.68 -6.91 3.28
C SER A 179 -9.58 -7.77 2.02
N THR A 180 -8.78 -7.38 1.02
CA THR A 180 -8.60 -8.15 -0.22
C THR A 180 -7.37 -9.07 -0.18
N TYR A 181 -6.44 -8.81 0.74
CA TYR A 181 -5.24 -9.62 0.88
C TYR A 181 -5.57 -11.04 1.30
N SER A 182 -4.86 -12.01 0.71
CA SER A 182 -4.86 -13.38 1.24
C SER A 182 -4.32 -13.41 2.67
N ASP A 183 -4.57 -14.52 3.37
CA ASP A 183 -4.06 -14.70 4.73
C ASP A 183 -2.52 -14.61 4.78
N ASP A 184 -1.85 -15.11 3.74
CA ASP A 184 -0.38 -15.06 3.62
C ASP A 184 0.13 -13.63 3.39
N THR A 185 -0.43 -12.90 2.42
CA THR A 185 -0.07 -11.50 2.16
C THR A 185 -0.34 -10.63 3.38
N PHE A 186 -1.48 -10.82 4.05
CA PHE A 186 -1.76 -10.07 5.26
C PHE A 186 -0.80 -10.40 6.41
N ALA A 187 -0.42 -11.66 6.60
CA ALA A 187 0.56 -12.02 7.61
C ALA A 187 1.92 -11.34 7.35
N LYS A 188 2.36 -11.29 6.09
CA LYS A 188 3.58 -10.55 5.70
C LYS A 188 3.43 -9.05 5.92
N TYR A 189 2.27 -8.47 5.57
CA TYR A 189 1.97 -7.06 5.77
C TYR A 189 1.96 -6.68 7.25
N GLN A 190 1.33 -7.52 8.09
CA GLN A 190 1.30 -7.36 9.53
C GLN A 190 2.71 -7.42 10.13
N ARG A 191 3.54 -8.38 9.71
CA ARG A 191 4.96 -8.45 10.12
C ARG A 191 5.71 -7.18 9.73
N PHE A 192 5.57 -6.74 8.49
CA PHE A 192 6.19 -5.52 7.97
C PHE A 192 5.83 -4.29 8.81
N VAL A 193 4.54 -4.04 9.06
CA VAL A 193 4.09 -2.91 9.89
C VAL A 193 4.60 -3.01 11.32
N ASN A 194 4.61 -4.21 11.91
CA ASN A 194 5.13 -4.40 13.27
C ASN A 194 6.63 -4.13 13.36
N ASN A 195 7.42 -4.53 12.35
CA ASN A 195 8.85 -4.25 12.29
C ASN A 195 9.11 -2.74 12.18
N LEU A 196 8.42 -2.04 11.27
CA LEU A 196 8.52 -0.58 11.17
C LEU A 196 8.21 0.11 12.50
N ARG A 197 7.16 -0.34 13.20
CA ARG A 197 6.80 0.19 14.51
C ARG A 197 7.90 -0.06 15.55
N ALA A 198 8.50 -1.25 15.57
CA ALA A 198 9.60 -1.57 16.48
C ALA A 198 10.86 -0.72 16.19
N GLU A 199 11.07 -0.35 14.93
CA GLU A 199 12.17 0.50 14.46
C GLU A 199 11.85 2.01 14.56
N ASN A 200 10.69 2.40 15.09
CA ASN A 200 10.19 3.78 15.16
C ASN A 200 10.10 4.48 13.79
N LEU A 201 9.83 3.71 12.73
CA LEU A 201 9.60 4.20 11.38
C LEU A 201 8.11 4.47 11.14
N ASN A 202 7.83 5.38 10.21
CA ASN A 202 6.48 5.81 9.83
C ASN A 202 6.24 5.51 8.35
N LEU A 203 5.35 4.55 8.07
CA LEU A 203 5.06 4.12 6.69
C LEU A 203 4.46 5.24 5.83
N THR A 204 3.58 6.07 6.39
CA THR A 204 3.00 7.21 5.68
C THR A 204 4.10 8.16 5.21
N GLN A 205 5.05 8.48 6.08
CA GLN A 205 6.19 9.31 5.74
C GLN A 205 7.06 8.69 4.65
N MET A 206 7.32 7.37 4.72
CA MET A 206 8.09 6.66 3.69
C MET A 206 7.41 6.73 2.31
N ILE A 207 6.10 6.48 2.26
CA ILE A 207 5.32 6.53 1.02
C ILE A 207 5.32 7.95 0.45
N ILE A 208 5.04 8.97 1.26
CA ILE A 208 5.02 10.35 0.78
C ILE A 208 6.42 10.82 0.36
N THR A 209 7.48 10.36 1.03
CA THR A 209 8.87 10.64 0.61
C THR A 209 9.13 10.10 -0.80
N ASN A 210 8.67 8.87 -1.10
CA ASN A 210 8.77 8.31 -2.45
C ASN A 210 7.96 9.15 -3.44
N THR A 211 6.74 9.52 -3.08
CA THR A 211 5.84 10.33 -3.92
C THR A 211 6.46 11.66 -4.31
N VAL A 212 6.96 12.45 -3.33
CA VAL A 212 7.53 13.77 -3.62
C VAL A 212 8.80 13.66 -4.47
N ARG A 213 9.63 12.64 -4.25
CA ARG A 213 10.81 12.37 -5.08
C ARG A 213 10.44 12.03 -6.52
N MET A 214 9.39 11.24 -6.74
CA MET A 214 8.90 10.94 -8.08
C MET A 214 8.30 12.17 -8.79
N TYR A 215 7.78 13.13 -8.03
CA TYR A 215 7.36 14.44 -8.55
C TYR A 215 8.51 15.45 -8.71
N GLY A 216 9.75 15.06 -8.40
CA GLY A 216 10.95 15.86 -8.66
C GLY A 216 11.44 16.71 -7.48
N TYR A 217 10.86 16.55 -6.29
CA TYR A 217 11.36 17.20 -5.07
C TYR A 217 12.52 16.42 -4.44
N ASP A 218 13.50 17.12 -3.89
CA ASP A 218 14.65 16.49 -3.26
C ASP A 218 14.31 15.86 -1.89
N SER A 219 13.39 16.49 -1.15
CA SER A 219 12.98 16.07 0.18
C SER A 219 11.54 16.45 0.53
N LEU A 220 11.02 15.89 1.63
CA LEU A 220 9.72 16.28 2.18
C LEU A 220 9.71 17.77 2.57
N GLU A 221 10.80 18.27 3.14
CA GLU A 221 10.93 19.68 3.52
C GLU A 221 10.86 20.60 2.30
N SER A 222 11.53 20.22 1.20
CA SER A 222 11.46 21.01 -0.04
C SER A 222 10.04 21.05 -0.63
N ALA A 223 9.31 19.92 -0.57
CA ALA A 223 7.95 19.84 -1.05
C ALA A 223 6.97 20.60 -0.13
N GLU A 224 7.15 20.48 1.19
CA GLU A 224 6.36 21.17 2.21
C GLU A 224 6.44 22.69 2.08
N CYS A 225 7.63 23.24 1.80
CA CYS A 225 7.80 24.68 1.59
C CYS A 225 7.24 25.20 0.26
N ALA A 226 7.01 24.33 -0.73
CA ALA A 226 6.51 24.70 -2.05
C ALA A 226 4.97 24.73 -2.13
N HIS A 227 4.29 24.21 -1.12
CA HIS A 227 2.83 24.18 -0.97
C HIS A 227 2.38 25.15 0.13
#